data_AF-A0AAJ0UG83-F1
#
_entry.id   AF-A0AAJ0UG83-F1
#
_cell.length_a   1.000
_cell.length_b   1.000
_cell.length_c   1.000
_cell.angle_alpha   90.00
_cell.angle_beta   90.00
_cell.angle_gamma   90.00
#
_symmetry.space_group_name_H-M   'P 1'
#
loop_
_entity.id
_entity.type
_entity.pdbx_description
1 polymer ?
#
loop_
_entity_poly.entity_id
_entity_poly.type
_entity_poly.pdbx_seq_one_letter_code
_entity_poly.pdbx_strand_id
1 'polypeptide(L)'
;MPRYVPSREASKILGLHANTLRKYADEGRISTYRTASGQRRFDVDSYLGATVETTPTVVCYCRASSPAQKPDLERQVQSMRERFPEADIVQDIGSALNDQRQGLQSVLGRVLRGEKLTVVVAHKDRLARVGCDLIEWIIRDCGSELVVLSDHQREPERELAEDLLAILHGFAGGQDRRTDHTGEAHPNATHALAREAAERLDRHLSVRLQRDDLAAESSDRPPELHGDQEVPDPPSS
;
A
#
# COMPACT_ATOMS: atom_id res chain seq x y z
N MET A 1 19.91 -15.97 -31.47
CA MET A 1 20.76 -15.26 -32.45
C MET A 1 20.21 -13.84 -32.57
N PRO A 2 21.05 -12.79 -32.54
CA PRO A 2 20.56 -11.42 -32.59
C PRO A 2 19.87 -11.13 -33.94
N ARG A 3 18.61 -10.69 -33.89
CA ARG A 3 17.82 -10.34 -35.07
C ARG A 3 17.92 -8.84 -35.32
N TYR A 4 18.65 -8.48 -36.36
CA TYR A 4 18.84 -7.08 -36.74
C TYR A 4 17.84 -6.63 -37.82
N VAL A 5 16.93 -5.74 -37.43
CA VAL A 5 15.85 -5.24 -38.30
C VAL A 5 16.01 -3.74 -38.62
N PRO A 6 15.47 -3.26 -39.75
CA PRO A 6 15.45 -1.83 -40.08
C PRO A 6 14.54 -1.04 -39.13
N SER A 7 14.79 0.28 -39.02
CA SER A 7 14.11 1.17 -38.06
C SER A 7 12.58 1.10 -38.08
N ARG A 8 11.98 0.94 -39.27
CA ARG A 8 10.52 0.84 -39.43
C ARG A 8 9.95 -0.45 -38.83
N GLU A 9 10.67 -1.56 -39.00
CA GLU A 9 10.28 -2.85 -38.46
C GLU A 9 10.56 -2.89 -36.95
N ALA A 10 11.72 -2.36 -36.52
CA ALA A 10 12.05 -2.21 -35.10
C ALA A 10 11.01 -1.39 -34.33
N SER A 11 10.54 -0.28 -34.93
CA SER A 11 9.50 0.58 -34.36
C SER A 11 8.17 -0.16 -34.15
N LYS A 12 7.79 -1.03 -35.08
CA LYS A 12 6.58 -1.86 -34.95
C LYS A 12 6.73 -2.94 -33.89
N ILE A 13 7.89 -3.61 -33.85
CA ILE A 13 8.16 -4.71 -32.92
C ILE A 13 8.28 -4.20 -31.48
N LEU A 14 8.99 -3.08 -31.28
CA LEU A 14 9.26 -2.53 -29.95
C LEU A 14 8.19 -1.53 -29.47
N GLY A 15 7.23 -1.16 -30.31
CA GLY A 15 6.22 -0.14 -29.98
C GLY A 15 6.79 1.27 -29.77
N LEU A 16 8.05 1.52 -30.14
CA LEU A 16 8.72 2.80 -29.95
C LEU A 16 8.66 3.67 -31.20
N HIS A 17 8.46 4.97 -31.03
CA HIS A 17 8.57 5.93 -32.13
C HIS A 17 10.01 5.95 -32.71
N ALA A 18 10.14 6.14 -34.02
CA ALA A 18 11.44 6.07 -34.71
C ALA A 18 12.50 7.04 -34.15
N ASN A 19 12.06 8.18 -33.58
CA ASN A 19 12.98 9.12 -32.93
C ASN A 19 13.51 8.60 -31.59
N THR A 20 12.63 8.00 -30.77
CA THR A 20 12.99 7.34 -29.51
C THR A 20 13.94 6.16 -29.75
N LEU A 21 13.69 5.38 -30.80
CA LEU A 21 14.54 4.26 -31.21
C LEU A 21 15.98 4.72 -31.55
N ARG A 22 16.13 5.86 -32.24
CA ARG A 22 17.45 6.44 -32.53
C ARG A 22 18.14 6.93 -31.27
N LYS A 23 17.41 7.65 -30.42
CA LYS A 23 17.91 8.14 -29.11
C LYS A 23 18.44 6.99 -28.26
N TYR A 24 17.69 5.90 -28.13
CA TYR A 24 18.10 4.72 -27.35
C TYR A 24 19.29 3.99 -27.96
N ALA A 25 19.43 3.99 -29.28
CA ALA A 25 20.62 3.47 -29.94
C ALA A 25 21.85 4.36 -29.71
N ASP A 26 21.69 5.68 -29.68
CA ASP A 26 22.78 6.63 -29.41
C ASP A 26 23.21 6.59 -27.93
N GLU A 27 22.27 6.31 -27.01
CA GLU A 27 22.52 6.05 -25.58
C GLU A 27 23.09 4.64 -25.31
N GLY A 28 23.24 3.79 -26.33
CA GLY A 28 23.74 2.42 -26.17
C GLY A 28 22.76 1.43 -25.55
N ARG A 29 21.49 1.83 -25.34
CA ARG A 29 20.42 0.98 -24.77
C ARG A 29 19.91 -0.08 -25.75
N ILE A 30 20.00 0.19 -27.05
CA ILE A 30 19.69 -0.77 -28.12
C ILE A 30 20.96 -0.99 -28.94
N SER A 31 21.42 -2.24 -29.02
CA SER A 31 22.57 -2.57 -29.87
C SER A 31 22.23 -2.34 -31.35
N THR A 32 23.10 -1.64 -32.06
CA THR A 32 22.92 -1.35 -33.49
C THR A 32 24.21 -1.54 -34.26
N TYR A 33 24.08 -1.79 -35.56
CA TYR A 33 25.20 -1.68 -36.50
C TYR A 33 24.76 -0.93 -37.76
N ARG A 34 25.73 -0.47 -38.55
CA ARG A 34 25.50 0.17 -39.84
C ARG A 34 25.88 -0.76 -40.98
N THR A 35 25.00 -0.89 -41.95
CA THR A 35 25.31 -1.61 -43.21
C THR A 35 26.29 -0.82 -44.06
N ALA A 36 26.89 -1.45 -45.08
CA ALA A 36 27.76 -0.77 -46.05
C ALA A 36 27.08 0.44 -46.76
N SER A 37 25.75 0.45 -46.82
CA SER A 37 24.94 1.56 -47.35
C SER A 37 24.66 2.69 -46.34
N GLY A 38 25.21 2.61 -45.12
CA GLY A 38 25.01 3.60 -44.05
C GLY A 38 23.70 3.45 -43.27
N GLN A 39 22.81 2.52 -43.65
CA GLN A 39 21.56 2.29 -42.93
C GLN A 39 21.79 1.61 -41.57
N ARG A 40 21.20 2.17 -40.50
CA ARG A 40 21.24 1.64 -39.13
C ARG A 40 20.24 0.47 -38.98
N ARG A 41 20.73 -0.66 -38.46
CA ARG A 41 19.95 -1.85 -38.11
C ARG A 41 19.94 -2.04 -36.59
N PHE A 42 18.80 -2.45 -36.05
CA PHE A 42 18.54 -2.52 -34.61
C PHE A 42 18.37 -3.97 -34.17
N ASP A 43 19.06 -4.36 -33.11
CA ASP A 43 18.90 -5.65 -32.46
C ASP A 43 17.65 -5.63 -31.58
N VAL A 44 16.54 -6.12 -32.12
CA VAL A 44 15.27 -6.16 -31.38
C VAL A 44 15.24 -7.29 -30.37
N ASP A 45 15.85 -8.43 -30.69
CA ASP A 45 15.84 -9.61 -29.83
C ASP A 45 16.74 -9.40 -28.61
N SER A 46 17.90 -8.77 -28.80
CA SER A 46 18.74 -8.37 -27.66
C SER A 46 18.07 -7.28 -26.83
N TYR A 47 17.30 -6.35 -27.41
CA TYR A 47 16.57 -5.36 -26.59
C TYR A 47 15.32 -5.91 -25.90
N LEU A 48 14.67 -6.93 -26.47
CA LEU A 48 13.56 -7.63 -25.83
C LEU A 48 14.08 -8.60 -24.76
N GLY A 49 15.16 -9.34 -25.04
CA GLY A 49 15.81 -10.26 -24.10
C GLY A 49 16.72 -9.58 -23.08
N ALA A 50 17.21 -8.38 -23.38
CA ALA A 50 17.87 -7.45 -22.48
C ALA A 50 17.00 -6.21 -22.24
N THR A 51 15.66 -6.36 -22.28
CA THR A 51 14.90 -5.68 -21.23
C THR A 51 15.54 -6.23 -19.99
N VAL A 52 16.38 -5.38 -19.41
CA VAL A 52 17.23 -5.64 -18.26
C VAL A 52 16.51 -6.68 -17.44
N GLU A 53 17.19 -7.75 -17.05
CA GLU A 53 16.78 -8.45 -15.84
C GLU A 53 16.86 -7.42 -14.71
N THR A 54 15.94 -6.46 -14.70
CA THR A 54 15.46 -5.77 -13.53
C THR A 54 14.84 -6.94 -12.80
N THR A 55 15.69 -7.58 -12.01
CA THR A 55 15.26 -8.28 -10.82
C THR A 55 14.08 -7.48 -10.29
N PRO A 56 12.89 -8.08 -10.22
CA PRO A 56 11.69 -7.36 -9.85
C PRO A 56 11.99 -6.55 -8.61
N THR A 57 11.84 -5.23 -8.68
CA THR A 57 12.15 -4.40 -7.51
C THR A 57 11.15 -4.76 -6.44
N VAL A 58 11.64 -5.29 -5.33
CA VAL A 58 10.79 -5.67 -4.22
C VAL A 58 10.39 -4.38 -3.51
N VAL A 59 9.09 -4.16 -3.38
CA VAL A 59 8.53 -2.99 -2.71
C VAL A 59 7.67 -3.48 -1.57
N CYS A 60 8.08 -3.22 -0.34
CA CYS A 60 7.35 -3.56 0.87
C CYS A 60 6.43 -2.39 1.25
N TYR A 61 5.11 -2.60 1.20
CA TYR A 61 4.11 -1.60 1.54
C TYR A 61 3.58 -1.82 2.97
N CYS A 62 3.71 -0.79 3.81
CA CYS A 62 3.33 -0.79 5.22
C CYS A 62 2.29 0.31 5.50
N ARG A 63 1.35 0.05 6.42
CA ARG A 63 0.25 0.98 6.69
C ARG A 63 -0.21 0.93 8.15
N ALA A 64 -0.40 2.09 8.75
CA ALA A 64 -1.18 2.29 9.97
C ALA A 64 -2.47 3.07 9.68
N SER A 65 -3.54 2.86 10.45
CA SER A 65 -4.78 3.63 10.27
C SER A 65 -4.69 5.05 10.84
N SER A 66 -3.97 5.22 11.96
CA SER A 66 -3.82 6.52 12.62
C SER A 66 -2.37 6.80 13.05
N PRO A 67 -2.01 8.08 13.25
CA PRO A 67 -0.68 8.44 13.77
C PRO A 67 -0.37 7.85 15.15
N ALA A 68 -1.40 7.57 15.97
CA ALA A 68 -1.22 6.94 17.27
C ALA A 68 -0.62 5.53 17.16
N GLN A 69 -0.84 4.86 16.03
CA GLN A 69 -0.32 3.51 15.73
C GLN A 69 1.04 3.55 15.02
N LYS A 70 1.74 4.68 15.06
CA LYS A 70 3.10 4.79 14.51
C LYS A 70 4.08 3.75 15.07
N PRO A 71 4.06 3.38 16.37
CA PRO A 71 4.92 2.30 16.88
C PRO A 71 4.67 0.96 16.18
N ASP A 72 3.42 0.64 15.85
CA ASP A 72 3.06 -0.58 15.11
C ASP A 72 3.59 -0.56 13.68
N LEU A 73 3.48 0.59 13.02
CA LEU A 73 4.03 0.81 11.68
C LEU A 73 5.55 0.63 11.67
N GLU A 74 6.26 1.15 12.68
CA GLU A 74 7.71 1.00 12.82
C GLU A 74 8.10 -0.46 13.02
N ARG A 75 7.38 -1.22 13.86
CA ARG A 75 7.57 -2.67 14.03
C ARG A 75 7.34 -3.43 12.72
N GLN A 76 6.28 -3.09 11.99
CA GLN A 76 5.98 -3.66 10.68
C GLN A 76 7.12 -3.42 9.68
N VAL A 77 7.60 -2.17 9.60
CA VAL A 77 8.72 -1.79 8.72
C VAL A 77 9.99 -2.55 9.08
N GLN A 78 10.29 -2.67 10.37
CA GLN A 78 11.47 -3.39 10.84
C GLN A 78 11.40 -4.87 10.45
N SER A 79 10.26 -5.53 10.67
CA SER A 79 10.03 -6.91 10.25
C SER A 79 10.19 -7.10 8.73
N MET A 80 9.68 -6.15 7.94
CA MET A 80 9.83 -6.16 6.48
C MET A 80 11.28 -6.01 6.04
N ARG A 81 12.07 -5.15 6.70
CA ARG A 81 13.50 -4.97 6.41
C ARG A 81 14.33 -6.20 6.75
N GLU A 82 14.00 -6.88 7.85
CA GLU A 82 14.69 -8.11 8.24
C GLU A 82 14.45 -9.24 7.24
N ARG A 83 13.22 -9.34 6.71
CA ARG A 83 12.84 -10.37 5.73
C ARG A 83 13.25 -10.01 4.29
N PHE A 84 13.26 -8.72 3.96
CA PHE A 84 13.60 -8.20 2.63
C PHE A 84 14.59 -7.02 2.75
N PRO A 85 15.90 -7.30 2.96
CA PRO A 85 16.90 -6.26 3.22
C PRO A 85 17.10 -5.26 2.07
N GLU A 86 16.87 -5.69 0.83
CA GLU A 86 17.07 -4.89 -0.38
C GLU A 86 15.77 -4.26 -0.91
N ALA A 87 14.66 -4.39 -0.18
CA ALA A 87 13.37 -3.88 -0.63
C ALA A 87 13.19 -2.37 -0.39
N ASP A 88 12.53 -1.71 -1.33
CA ASP A 88 12.03 -0.35 -1.15
C ASP A 88 10.87 -0.38 -0.16
N ILE A 89 10.99 0.35 0.95
CA ILE A 89 9.92 0.47 1.96
C ILE A 89 9.05 1.68 1.64
N VAL A 90 7.76 1.46 1.43
CA VAL A 90 6.75 2.52 1.26
C VAL A 90 5.77 2.45 2.43
N GLN A 91 5.45 3.60 3.03
CA GLN A 91 4.63 3.68 4.24
C GLN A 91 3.49 4.67 4.05
N ASP A 92 2.33 4.38 4.63
CA ASP A 92 1.22 5.33 4.74
C ASP A 92 0.62 5.32 6.15
N ILE A 93 0.07 6.47 6.54
CA ILE A 93 -0.80 6.60 7.69
C ILE A 93 -2.17 7.07 7.19
N GLY A 94 -3.19 6.24 7.37
CA GLY A 94 -4.56 6.51 6.98
C GLY A 94 -5.39 5.23 6.82
N SER A 95 -6.72 5.39 6.85
CA SER A 95 -7.69 4.29 6.70
C SER A 95 -7.46 3.47 5.43
N ALA A 96 -7.73 2.16 5.52
CA ALA A 96 -7.67 1.24 4.40
C ALA A 96 -8.76 1.51 3.33
N LEU A 97 -9.75 2.36 3.63
CA LEU A 97 -10.77 2.83 2.69
C LEU A 97 -10.30 4.03 1.85
N ASN A 98 -9.23 4.71 2.25
CA ASN A 98 -8.70 5.85 1.50
C ASN A 98 -7.80 5.36 0.36
N ASP A 99 -8.21 5.48 -0.89
CA ASP A 99 -7.39 5.12 -2.06
C ASP A 99 -6.46 6.26 -2.53
N GLN A 100 -6.56 7.44 -1.92
CA GLN A 100 -5.72 8.62 -2.21
C GLN A 100 -4.42 8.69 -1.39
N ARG A 101 -4.10 7.60 -0.68
CA ARG A 101 -2.86 7.45 0.07
C ARG A 101 -1.65 7.58 -0.86
N GLN A 102 -0.72 8.46 -0.51
CA GLN A 102 0.40 8.83 -1.39
C GLN A 102 1.37 7.68 -1.62
N GLY A 103 1.62 6.85 -0.59
CA GLY A 103 2.44 5.65 -0.74
C GLY A 103 1.79 4.65 -1.68
N LEU A 104 0.50 4.35 -1.49
CA LEU A 104 -0.26 3.47 -2.39
C LEU A 104 -0.27 3.98 -3.84
N GLN A 105 -0.55 5.27 -4.06
CA GLN A 105 -0.53 5.89 -5.39
C GLN A 105 0.86 5.84 -6.03
N SER A 106 1.92 6.00 -5.24
CA SER A 106 3.30 5.87 -5.72
C SER A 106 3.59 4.46 -6.21
N VAL A 107 3.22 3.43 -5.44
CA VAL A 107 3.40 2.01 -5.83
C VAL A 107 2.62 1.71 -7.10
N LEU A 108 1.32 2.06 -7.14
CA LEU A 108 0.49 1.82 -8.33
C LEU A 108 0.98 2.63 -9.53
N GLY A 109 1.43 3.86 -9.35
CA GLY A 109 1.99 4.69 -10.40
C GLY A 109 3.25 4.08 -11.01
N ARG A 110 4.11 3.44 -10.21
CA ARG A 110 5.27 2.70 -10.71
C ARG A 110 4.86 1.49 -11.54
N VAL A 111 3.92 0.68 -11.02
CA VAL A 111 3.34 -0.47 -11.72
C VAL A 111 2.76 -0.05 -13.07
N LEU A 112 1.94 1.00 -13.10
CA LEU A 112 1.28 1.50 -14.31
C LEU A 112 2.26 2.09 -15.35
N ARG A 113 3.46 2.52 -14.92
CA ARG A 113 4.53 2.93 -15.85
C ARG A 113 5.27 1.75 -16.47
N GLY A 114 4.92 0.51 -16.12
CA GLY A 114 5.56 -0.71 -16.62
C GLY A 114 6.81 -1.11 -15.84
N GLU A 115 7.01 -0.58 -14.62
CA GLU A 115 8.05 -1.07 -13.72
C GLU A 115 7.64 -2.47 -13.20
N LYS A 116 8.50 -3.48 -13.35
CA LYS A 116 8.24 -4.83 -12.83
C LYS A 116 8.53 -4.86 -11.33
N LEU A 117 7.47 -4.80 -10.51
CA LEU A 117 7.57 -4.79 -9.07
C LEU A 117 7.09 -6.11 -8.45
N THR A 118 7.71 -6.50 -7.34
CA THR A 118 7.11 -7.45 -6.40
C THR A 118 6.62 -6.66 -5.20
N VAL A 119 5.33 -6.37 -5.15
CA VAL A 119 4.70 -5.64 -4.06
C VAL A 119 4.42 -6.60 -2.92
N VAL A 120 5.06 -6.40 -1.78
CA VAL A 120 4.90 -7.23 -0.59
C VAL A 120 4.07 -6.48 0.44
N VAL A 121 3.03 -7.13 0.96
CA VAL A 121 2.20 -6.62 2.05
C VAL A 121 2.08 -7.67 3.15
N ALA A 122 1.91 -7.22 4.39
CA ALA A 122 1.68 -8.14 5.52
C ALA A 122 0.33 -8.87 5.36
N HIS A 123 -0.74 -8.11 5.12
CA HIS A 123 -2.13 -8.58 4.93
C HIS A 123 -2.84 -7.79 3.83
N LYS A 124 -3.93 -8.35 3.30
CA LYS A 124 -4.79 -7.68 2.33
C LYS A 124 -5.35 -6.35 2.86
N ASP A 125 -5.76 -6.28 4.13
CA ASP A 125 -6.30 -5.06 4.75
C ASP A 125 -5.25 -3.94 4.94
N ARG A 126 -3.96 -4.28 4.90
CA ARG A 126 -2.90 -3.25 4.88
C ARG A 126 -2.81 -2.57 3.52
N LEU A 127 -3.19 -3.26 2.45
CA LEU A 127 -3.30 -2.67 1.12
C LEU A 127 -4.57 -1.83 0.98
N ALA A 128 -5.74 -2.45 1.13
CA ALA A 128 -7.04 -1.79 1.03
C ALA A 128 -8.14 -2.64 1.67
N ARG A 129 -9.17 -1.98 2.23
CA ARG A 129 -10.35 -2.67 2.80
C ARG A 129 -11.27 -3.21 1.73
N VAL A 130 -11.41 -2.45 0.64
CA VAL A 130 -12.26 -2.78 -0.51
C VAL A 130 -11.42 -2.65 -1.77
N GLY A 131 -11.67 -3.50 -2.77
CA GLY A 131 -10.96 -3.44 -4.05
C GLY A 131 -9.55 -4.02 -4.03
N CYS A 132 -9.17 -4.76 -2.98
CA CYS A 132 -7.87 -5.45 -2.91
C CYS A 132 -7.67 -6.38 -4.12
N ASP A 133 -8.67 -7.18 -4.47
CA ASP A 133 -8.60 -8.10 -5.62
C ASP A 133 -8.52 -7.35 -6.96
N LEU A 134 -9.13 -6.16 -7.06
CA LEU A 134 -9.00 -5.28 -8.23
C LEU A 134 -7.57 -4.75 -8.35
N ILE A 135 -7.00 -4.28 -7.25
CA ILE A 135 -5.61 -3.81 -7.21
C ILE A 135 -4.65 -4.95 -7.56
N GLU A 136 -4.86 -6.13 -7.00
CA GLU A 136 -4.08 -7.34 -7.31
C GLU A 136 -4.15 -7.68 -8.80
N TRP A 137 -5.34 -7.59 -9.40
CA TRP A 137 -5.51 -7.80 -10.84
C TRP A 137 -4.75 -6.75 -11.68
N ILE A 138 -4.82 -5.46 -11.33
CA ILE A 138 -4.08 -4.39 -12.04
C ILE A 138 -2.57 -4.63 -11.97
N ILE A 139 -2.05 -4.99 -10.78
CA ILE A 139 -0.63 -5.28 -10.56
C ILE A 139 -0.18 -6.43 -11.47
N ARG A 140 -0.96 -7.51 -11.53
CA ARG A 140 -0.68 -8.68 -12.36
C ARG A 140 -0.73 -8.36 -13.85
N ASP A 141 -1.74 -7.60 -14.29
CA ASP A 141 -1.92 -7.23 -15.69
C ASP A 141 -0.74 -6.39 -16.22
N CYS A 142 -0.16 -5.56 -15.35
CA CYS A 142 1.06 -4.78 -15.65
C CYS A 142 2.37 -5.59 -15.56
N GLY A 143 2.30 -6.91 -15.35
CA GLY A 143 3.48 -7.78 -15.27
C GLY A 143 4.25 -7.67 -13.94
N SER A 144 3.60 -7.20 -12.89
CA SER A 144 4.10 -7.18 -11.50
C SER A 144 3.39 -8.24 -10.66
N GLU A 145 3.88 -8.49 -9.44
CA GLU A 145 3.31 -9.48 -8.52
C GLU A 145 2.93 -8.84 -7.18
N LEU A 146 1.82 -9.28 -6.58
CA LEU A 146 1.43 -8.95 -5.21
C LEU A 146 1.64 -10.18 -4.32
N VAL A 147 2.50 -10.06 -3.31
CA VAL A 147 2.79 -11.10 -2.32
C VAL A 147 2.20 -10.69 -0.98
N VAL A 148 1.34 -11.54 -0.42
CA VAL A 148 0.73 -11.35 0.91
C VAL A 148 1.39 -12.32 1.88
N LEU A 149 2.12 -11.80 2.87
CA LEU A 149 2.92 -12.62 3.79
C LEU A 149 2.11 -13.48 4.75
N SER A 150 0.84 -13.13 4.98
CA SER A 150 -0.06 -13.84 5.90
C SER A 150 0.50 -13.93 7.32
N ASP A 151 1.14 -12.86 7.80
CA ASP A 151 1.46 -12.74 9.23
C ASP A 151 0.12 -12.87 10.04
N HIS A 152 0.13 -13.50 11.20
CA HIS A 152 -1.11 -13.73 11.95
C HIS A 152 -1.42 -12.58 12.92
N GLN A 153 -0.73 -11.45 12.77
CA GLN A 153 -1.04 -10.21 13.47
C GLN A 153 -2.41 -9.71 12.99
N ARG A 154 -3.45 -10.07 13.76
CA ARG A 154 -4.79 -9.54 13.57
C ARG A 154 -4.72 -8.02 13.51
N GLU A 155 -5.39 -7.47 12.51
CA GLU A 155 -5.66 -6.05 12.52
C GLU A 155 -6.35 -5.67 13.84
N PRO A 156 -5.97 -4.55 14.48
CA PRO A 156 -6.65 -4.09 15.68
C PRO A 156 -8.16 -3.97 15.41
N GLU A 157 -8.99 -4.57 16.27
CA GLU A 157 -10.47 -4.54 16.15
C GLU A 157 -11.00 -3.11 15.97
N ARG A 158 -10.28 -2.15 16.56
CA ARG A 158 -10.49 -0.72 16.41
C ARG A 158 -10.44 -0.24 14.95
N GLU A 159 -9.44 -0.63 14.17
CA GLU A 159 -9.31 -0.18 12.76
C GLU A 159 -10.49 -0.69 11.93
N LEU A 160 -10.89 -1.96 12.15
CA LEU A 160 -12.05 -2.54 11.48
C LEU A 160 -13.36 -1.83 11.85
N ALA A 161 -13.52 -1.49 13.12
CA ALA A 161 -14.70 -0.77 13.62
C ALA A 161 -14.77 0.65 13.05
N GLU A 162 -13.65 1.37 13.03
CA GLU A 162 -13.53 2.71 12.44
C GLU A 162 -13.85 2.69 10.93
N ASP A 163 -13.33 1.71 10.19
CA ASP A 163 -13.63 1.54 8.77
C ASP A 163 -15.12 1.21 8.53
N LEU A 164 -15.72 0.33 9.35
CA LEU A 164 -17.14 0.01 9.24
C LEU A 164 -18.03 1.24 9.50
N LEU A 165 -17.71 2.03 10.52
CA LEU A 165 -18.40 3.29 10.81
C LEU A 165 -18.25 4.27 9.65
N ALA A 166 -17.07 4.38 9.05
CA ALA A 166 -16.85 5.23 7.88
C ALA A 166 -17.71 4.81 6.68
N ILE A 167 -17.83 3.50 6.42
CA ILE A 167 -18.73 2.96 5.39
C ILE A 167 -20.18 3.32 5.71
N LEU A 168 -20.65 3.04 6.93
CA LEU A 168 -22.02 3.32 7.35
C LEU A 168 -22.35 4.82 7.26
N HIS A 169 -21.45 5.69 7.70
CA HIS A 169 -21.60 7.14 7.57
C HIS A 169 -21.62 7.58 6.11
N GLY A 170 -20.79 7.00 5.25
CA GLY A 170 -20.82 7.25 3.80
C GLY A 170 -22.18 6.91 3.19
N PHE A 171 -22.77 5.78 3.56
CA PHE A 171 -24.11 5.40 3.10
C PHE A 171 -25.22 6.28 3.69
N ALA A 172 -25.13 6.66 4.97
CA ALA A 172 -26.12 7.50 5.63
C ALA A 172 -26.07 8.97 5.18
N GLY A 173 -24.88 9.50 4.86
CA GLY A 173 -24.69 10.88 4.38
C GLY A 173 -24.95 11.07 2.88
N GLY A 174 -25.01 9.99 2.11
CA GLY A 174 -25.11 10.00 0.65
C GLY A 174 -26.45 10.46 0.07
N GLN A 175 -27.51 10.66 0.85
CA GLN A 175 -28.81 11.13 0.34
C GLN A 175 -29.53 12.07 1.30
N ASP A 176 -29.24 13.37 1.16
CA ASP A 176 -30.18 14.44 1.51
C ASP A 176 -30.15 15.60 0.49
N ARG A 177 -29.85 15.28 -0.78
CA ARG A 177 -29.93 16.22 -1.92
C ARG A 177 -30.59 15.60 -3.15
N ARG A 178 -31.76 14.98 -2.96
CA ARG A 178 -32.75 14.93 -4.03
C ARG A 178 -33.83 15.93 -3.66
N THR A 179 -33.63 17.17 -4.08
CA THR A 179 -34.74 18.12 -4.18
C THR A 179 -35.63 17.61 -5.31
N ASP A 180 -36.88 17.30 -5.02
CA ASP A 180 -37.88 17.23 -6.08
C ASP A 180 -38.00 18.61 -6.74
N HIS A 181 -38.67 18.66 -7.89
CA HIS A 181 -38.93 19.85 -8.69
C HIS A 181 -39.71 20.96 -7.93
N THR A 182 -40.16 20.67 -6.71
CA THR A 182 -40.82 21.57 -5.75
C THR A 182 -39.90 22.12 -4.65
N GLY A 183 -38.66 21.64 -4.53
CA GLY A 183 -37.70 22.13 -3.54
C GLY A 183 -37.90 21.64 -2.10
N GLU A 184 -38.81 20.70 -1.84
CA GLU A 184 -39.01 20.11 -0.52
C GLU A 184 -38.09 18.91 -0.28
N ALA A 185 -37.41 18.89 0.86
CA ALA A 185 -36.58 17.76 1.31
C ALA A 185 -37.44 16.79 2.11
N HIS A 186 -37.63 15.57 1.61
CA HIS A 186 -38.28 14.50 2.37
C HIS A 186 -37.22 13.61 3.03
N PRO A 187 -37.17 13.54 4.36
CA PRO A 187 -36.25 12.64 5.05
C PRO A 187 -36.64 11.19 4.73
N ASN A 188 -35.73 10.44 4.09
CA ASN A 188 -35.92 9.01 3.90
C ASN A 188 -35.76 8.31 5.26
N ALA A 189 -36.85 7.76 5.80
CA ALA A 189 -36.88 7.09 7.11
C ALA A 189 -35.81 5.99 7.26
N THR A 190 -35.40 5.37 6.15
CA THR A 190 -34.33 4.36 6.09
C THR A 190 -32.97 4.94 6.49
N HIS A 191 -32.68 6.20 6.10
CA HIS A 191 -31.41 6.88 6.41
C HIS A 191 -31.36 7.42 7.82
N ALA A 192 -32.50 7.88 8.36
CA ALA A 192 -32.60 8.28 9.76
C ALA A 192 -32.31 7.09 10.70
N LEU A 193 -32.85 5.90 10.38
CA LEU A 193 -32.56 4.66 11.10
C LEU A 193 -31.10 4.22 10.94
N ALA A 194 -30.53 4.33 9.74
CA ALA A 194 -29.12 4.00 9.51
C ALA A 194 -28.18 4.93 10.29
N ARG A 195 -28.51 6.23 10.34
CA ARG A 195 -27.78 7.23 11.12
C ARG A 195 -27.89 6.96 12.62
N GLU A 196 -29.10 6.69 13.12
CA GLU A 196 -29.29 6.34 14.53
C GLU A 196 -28.55 5.05 14.91
N ALA A 197 -28.56 4.04 14.02
CA ALA A 197 -27.81 2.81 14.20
C ALA A 197 -26.29 3.06 14.22
N ALA A 198 -25.77 3.90 13.32
CA ALA A 198 -24.36 4.29 13.29
C ALA A 198 -23.97 5.05 14.56
N GLU A 199 -24.77 6.02 15.01
CA GLU A 199 -24.54 6.78 16.25
C GLU A 199 -24.62 5.89 17.50
N ARG A 200 -25.50 4.87 17.51
CA ARG A 200 -25.57 3.89 18.60
C ARG A 200 -24.35 2.97 18.62
N LEU A 201 -23.90 2.53 17.45
CA LEU A 201 -22.70 1.69 17.32
C LEU A 201 -21.45 2.47 17.73
N ASP A 202 -21.34 3.73 17.31
CA ASP A 202 -20.25 4.65 17.66
C ASP A 202 -20.14 4.86 19.18
N ARG A 203 -21.27 5.14 19.85
CA ARG A 203 -21.30 5.24 21.32
C ARG A 203 -20.86 3.94 21.99
N HIS A 204 -21.33 2.79 21.50
CA HIS A 204 -21.02 1.49 22.11
C HIS A 204 -19.56 1.07 21.90
N LEU A 205 -19.01 1.33 20.71
CA LEU A 205 -17.62 1.09 20.37
C LEU A 205 -16.70 2.02 21.16
N SER A 206 -17.04 3.31 21.28
CA SER A 206 -16.27 4.28 22.07
C SER A 206 -16.12 3.85 23.53
N VAL A 207 -17.18 3.35 24.16
CA VAL A 207 -17.14 2.85 25.55
C VAL A 207 -16.29 1.58 25.67
N ARG A 208 -16.31 0.69 24.67
CA ARG A 208 -15.49 -0.52 24.67
C ARG A 208 -14.02 -0.22 24.46
N LEU A 209 -13.69 0.61 23.47
CA LEU A 209 -12.31 0.99 23.15
C LEU A 209 -11.65 1.73 24.31
N GLN A 210 -12.36 2.63 25.00
CA GLN A 210 -11.83 3.28 26.22
C GLN A 210 -11.52 2.30 27.35
N ARG A 211 -12.25 1.19 27.46
CA ARG A 211 -11.97 0.15 28.47
C ARG A 211 -10.75 -0.68 28.10
N ASP A 212 -10.54 -0.95 26.81
CA ASP A 212 -9.39 -1.69 26.32
C ASP A 212 -8.10 -0.86 26.40
N ASP A 213 -8.17 0.46 26.14
CA ASP A 213 -7.05 1.39 26.33
C ASP A 213 -6.60 1.41 27.82
N LEU A 214 -7.55 1.50 28.76
CA LEU A 214 -7.26 1.43 30.20
C LEU A 214 -6.68 0.07 30.63
N ALA A 215 -7.09 -1.03 29.99
CA ALA A 215 -6.57 -2.36 30.26
C ALA A 215 -5.15 -2.54 29.71
N ALA A 216 -4.87 -2.04 28.50
CA ALA A 216 -3.55 -2.09 27.88
C ALA A 216 -2.52 -1.27 28.67
N GLU A 217 -2.88 -0.06 29.11
CA GLU A 217 -2.03 0.79 29.96
C GLU A 217 -1.73 0.16 31.34
N SER A 218 -2.63 -0.67 31.86
CA SER A 218 -2.41 -1.38 33.13
C SER A 218 -1.44 -2.56 33.01
N SER A 219 -1.35 -3.16 31.81
CA SER A 219 -0.49 -4.31 31.54
C SER A 219 0.97 -3.95 31.23
N ASP A 220 1.23 -2.70 30.85
CA ASP A 220 2.56 -2.17 30.49
C ASP A 220 3.24 -1.44 31.67
N ARG A 221 2.66 -1.52 32.89
CA ARG A 221 3.34 -1.03 34.10
C ARG A 221 4.51 -1.96 34.44
N PRO A 222 5.76 -1.47 34.49
CA PRO A 222 6.87 -2.27 34.98
C PRO A 222 6.59 -2.70 36.43
N PRO A 223 7.01 -3.91 36.84
CA PRO A 223 6.80 -4.36 38.21
C PRO A 223 7.46 -3.37 39.15
N GLU A 224 6.68 -2.81 40.09
CA GLU A 224 7.21 -1.99 41.17
C GLU A 224 8.19 -2.85 41.95
N LEU A 225 9.49 -2.59 41.77
CA LEU A 225 10.56 -3.13 42.59
C LEU A 225 10.29 -2.67 44.02
N HIS A 226 9.66 -3.53 44.83
CA HIS A 226 9.71 -3.42 46.27
C HIS A 226 11.17 -3.59 46.68
N GLY A 227 11.84 -2.45 46.89
CA GLY A 227 13.15 -2.43 47.51
C GLY A 227 13.01 -2.82 48.96
N ASP A 228 13.32 -4.08 49.28
CA ASP A 228 13.66 -4.49 50.63
C ASP A 228 14.89 -3.68 51.07
N GLN A 229 14.66 -2.63 51.86
CA GLN A 229 15.72 -1.97 52.62
C GLN A 229 16.11 -2.89 53.79
N GLU A 230 17.10 -3.74 53.59
CA GLU A 230 17.91 -4.24 54.71
C GLU A 230 18.66 -3.04 55.32
N VAL A 231 18.20 -2.61 56.49
CA VAL A 231 18.92 -1.67 57.36
C VAL A 231 20.09 -2.42 57.99
N PRO A 232 21.35 -2.02 57.77
CA PRO A 232 22.46 -2.64 58.50
C PRO A 232 22.52 -2.10 59.94
N ASP A 233 22.67 -3.02 60.90
CA ASP A 233 22.84 -2.70 62.31
C ASP A 233 24.07 -1.79 62.57
N PRO A 234 23.99 -0.86 63.54
CA PRO A 234 25.12 -0.01 63.87
C PRO A 234 26.24 -0.81 64.58
N PRO A 235 27.52 -0.51 64.30
CA PRO A 235 28.63 -1.22 64.93
C PRO A 235 28.71 -0.90 66.42
N SER A 236 28.81 -1.96 67.22
CA SER A 236 29.10 -1.88 68.65
C SER A 236 30.61 -1.73 68.86
N SER A 237 31.08 -0.55 69.25
CA SER A 237 32.22 -0.27 70.16
C SER A 237 32.53 1.23 70.20
#